data_AF-A0A958F4C9-F1
#
_entry.id   AF-A0A958F4C9-F1
#
_cell.length_a   1.000
_cell.length_b   1.000
_cell.length_c   1.000
_cell.angle_alpha   90.00
_cell.angle_beta   90.00
_cell.angle_gamma   90.00
#
_symmetry.space_group_name_H-M   'P 1'
#
loop_
_entity.id
_entity.type
_entity.pdbx_description
1 polymer ?
#
loop_
_entity_poly.entity_id
_entity_poly.type
_entity_poly.pdbx_seq_one_letter_code
_entity_poly.pdbx_strand_id
1 'polypeptide(L)'
;MNAIYCALTSWNSQISLRDHLSLHALRSSLYVIFLVSPIFAQPQATGERFFLEKLDIKFEPKVRFPVKKYRTQYVNRIYQAGLLKEISAGVLAELKDQGYYFARLDSQAVKVDSTFRAVQATLFFQPGKPLQLSRVAITFADTLDGAIREELETIGAQYPGRAYTHALSSGLFREIVEVMENHGFPLARVSTAGFEFYDSPEGPWQLDLTLQVHSGDSIRLAYLRFPRQ
;
A
#
# COMPACT_ATOMS: atom_id res chain seq x y z
N MET A 1 -37.48 -37.88 26.28
CA MET A 1 -36.83 -38.53 27.43
C MET A 1 -35.48 -39.06 26.98
N ASN A 2 -34.43 -38.53 27.60
CA ASN A 2 -33.05 -39.03 27.79
C ASN A 2 -32.26 -39.47 26.53
N ALA A 3 -31.30 -38.67 26.07
CA ALA A 3 -29.97 -38.38 26.64
C ALA A 3 -28.91 -39.32 26.05
N ILE A 4 -28.01 -38.75 25.24
CA ILE A 4 -26.75 -39.37 24.85
C ILE A 4 -25.63 -38.49 25.37
N TYR A 5 -24.74 -39.13 26.12
CA TYR A 5 -23.66 -38.59 26.92
C TYR A 5 -22.48 -38.07 26.09
N CYS A 6 -21.86 -37.01 26.62
CA CYS A 6 -20.47 -36.63 26.34
C CYS A 6 -19.48 -37.66 26.92
N ALA A 7 -18.35 -37.85 26.25
CA ALA A 7 -17.10 -38.23 26.92
C ALA A 7 -15.89 -37.65 26.16
N LEU A 8 -15.18 -36.75 26.86
CA LEU A 8 -13.81 -36.33 26.60
C LEU A 8 -12.85 -37.49 26.90
N THR A 9 -11.83 -37.67 26.07
CA THR A 9 -10.54 -38.22 26.50
C THR A 9 -9.39 -37.46 25.84
N SER A 10 -8.69 -36.69 26.67
CA SER A 10 -7.34 -36.20 26.44
C SER A 10 -6.35 -37.37 26.42
N TRP A 11 -5.41 -37.37 25.48
CA TRP A 11 -4.21 -38.20 25.55
C TRP A 11 -2.95 -37.36 25.40
N ASN A 12 -2.01 -37.69 26.26
CA ASN A 12 -0.90 -36.89 26.69
C ASN A 12 0.41 -37.52 26.16
N SER A 13 1.41 -36.67 25.98
CA SER A 13 2.82 -36.92 26.27
C SER A 13 3.73 -37.71 25.31
N GLN A 14 4.91 -37.09 25.14
CA GLN A 14 6.25 -37.67 24.94
C GLN A 14 6.68 -38.03 23.51
N ILE A 15 7.24 -37.03 22.82
CA ILE A 15 8.28 -37.27 21.80
C ILE A 15 9.64 -36.93 22.41
N SER A 16 10.42 -37.98 22.61
CA SER A 16 11.81 -38.00 23.04
C SER A 16 12.72 -37.43 21.95
N LEU A 17 13.41 -36.32 22.21
CA LEU A 17 14.53 -35.84 21.42
C LEU A 17 15.83 -36.33 22.06
N ARG A 18 16.41 -37.39 21.48
CA ARG A 18 17.80 -37.75 21.70
C ARG A 18 18.47 -38.19 20.40
N ASP A 19 19.64 -37.57 20.22
CA ASP A 19 20.84 -38.08 19.57
C ASP A 19 20.78 -38.37 18.06
N HIS A 20 21.39 -37.47 17.28
CA HIS A 20 22.46 -37.83 16.34
C HIS A 20 23.21 -36.55 15.92
N LEU A 21 24.21 -36.17 16.72
CA LEU A 21 25.28 -35.26 16.32
C LEU A 21 26.25 -36.02 15.40
N SER A 22 26.12 -35.84 14.08
CA SER A 22 27.19 -36.21 13.14
C SER A 22 28.19 -35.06 13.01
N LEU A 23 29.20 -35.09 13.87
CA LEU A 23 30.50 -34.47 13.63
C LEU A 23 31.17 -35.21 12.47
N HIS A 24 31.15 -34.65 11.26
CA HIS A 24 32.27 -34.72 10.31
C HIS A 24 31.90 -34.01 9.01
N ALA A 25 32.89 -33.29 8.46
CA ALA A 25 32.93 -32.70 7.13
C ALA A 25 32.21 -31.37 6.92
N LEU A 26 32.84 -30.28 7.37
CA LEU A 26 32.92 -29.04 6.57
C LEU A 26 34.27 -28.35 6.84
N ARG A 27 35.34 -28.96 6.32
CA ARG A 27 36.55 -28.20 5.93
C ARG A 27 36.23 -27.55 4.60
N SER A 28 35.80 -26.30 4.61
CA SER A 28 35.67 -25.50 3.39
C SER A 28 36.17 -24.09 3.67
N SER A 29 37.45 -23.94 3.34
CA SER A 29 38.19 -22.75 2.94
C SER A 29 37.45 -21.42 3.06
N LEU A 30 37.80 -20.67 4.09
CA LEU A 30 37.50 -19.26 4.26
C LEU A 30 38.34 -18.46 3.23
N TYR A 31 37.78 -18.22 2.05
CA TYR A 31 38.32 -17.20 1.13
C TYR A 31 37.90 -15.83 1.64
N VAL A 32 38.80 -15.15 2.36
CA VAL A 32 38.68 -13.71 2.62
C VAL A 32 39.04 -12.99 1.32
N ILE A 33 38.04 -12.69 0.51
CA ILE A 33 38.19 -11.75 -0.60
C ILE A 33 38.17 -10.35 0.01
N PHE A 34 39.34 -9.72 0.08
CA PHE A 34 39.43 -8.26 0.25
C PHE A 34 38.83 -7.61 -1.00
N LEU A 35 37.54 -7.25 -0.93
CA LEU A 35 36.95 -6.31 -1.87
C LEU A 35 37.54 -4.93 -1.57
N VAL A 36 38.64 -4.63 -2.25
CA VAL A 36 39.11 -3.26 -2.45
C VAL A 36 37.94 -2.50 -3.07
N SER A 37 37.28 -1.70 -2.25
CA SER A 37 36.18 -0.86 -2.70
C SER A 37 36.75 0.08 -3.76
N PRO A 38 36.21 0.12 -5.01
CA PRO A 38 36.59 1.17 -5.92
C PRO A 38 36.25 2.49 -5.22
N ILE A 39 37.27 3.31 -5.00
CA ILE A 39 37.12 4.69 -4.59
C ILE A 39 36.23 5.32 -5.67
N PHE A 40 34.95 5.50 -5.34
CA PHE A 40 34.07 6.32 -6.15
C PHE A 40 34.66 7.72 -6.08
N ALA A 41 35.40 8.08 -7.13
CA ALA A 41 35.79 9.45 -7.38
C ALA A 41 34.49 10.26 -7.36
N GLN A 42 34.30 11.04 -6.30
CA GLN A 42 33.24 12.05 -6.28
C GLN A 42 33.57 12.99 -7.43
N PRO A 43 32.73 13.08 -8.47
CA PRO A 43 32.98 14.00 -9.56
C PRO A 43 33.08 15.40 -8.98
N GLN A 44 34.25 16.03 -9.13
CA GLN A 44 34.42 17.45 -8.83
C GLN A 44 33.34 18.20 -9.59
N ALA A 45 32.53 18.96 -8.85
CA ALA A 45 31.41 19.72 -9.39
C ALA A 45 31.92 20.83 -10.31
N THR A 46 32.25 20.49 -11.55
CA THR A 46 32.21 21.43 -12.65
C THR A 46 30.77 21.91 -12.74
N GLY A 47 30.53 23.22 -12.60
CA GLY A 47 29.20 23.84 -12.56
C GLY A 47 28.39 23.74 -13.86
N GLU A 48 28.66 22.73 -14.69
CA GLU A 48 27.97 22.47 -15.93
C GLU A 48 26.57 21.92 -15.63
N ARG A 49 25.57 22.65 -16.13
CA ARG A 49 24.17 22.25 -16.02
C ARG A 49 23.82 21.33 -17.17
N PHE A 50 23.37 20.13 -16.83
CA PHE A 50 22.80 19.19 -17.77
C PHE A 50 21.28 19.32 -17.81
N PHE A 51 20.64 19.02 -18.93
CA PHE A 51 19.19 19.07 -19.10
C PHE A 51 18.64 17.67 -19.40
N LEU A 52 17.48 17.35 -18.84
CA LEU A 52 16.77 16.11 -19.14
C LEU A 52 16.13 16.22 -20.54
N GLU A 53 16.81 15.72 -21.56
CA GLU A 53 16.33 15.72 -22.95
C GLU A 53 15.23 14.69 -23.17
N LYS A 54 15.37 13.50 -22.56
CA LYS A 54 14.44 12.39 -22.77
C LYS A 54 14.09 11.68 -21.47
N LEU A 55 12.80 11.40 -21.31
CA LEU A 55 12.26 10.59 -20.23
C LEU A 55 11.42 9.44 -20.79
N ASP A 56 11.85 8.22 -20.56
CA ASP A 56 11.11 7.00 -20.85
C ASP A 56 10.66 6.34 -19.55
N ILE A 57 9.38 5.98 -19.47
CA ILE A 57 8.79 5.25 -18.34
C ILE A 57 8.25 3.94 -18.89
N LYS A 58 8.74 2.82 -18.35
CA LYS A 58 8.41 1.47 -18.80
C LYS A 58 7.83 0.67 -17.65
N PHE A 59 6.88 -0.19 -17.97
CA PHE A 59 6.18 -1.06 -17.01
C PHE A 59 6.26 -2.51 -17.46
N GLU A 60 6.53 -3.41 -16.52
CA GLU A 60 6.47 -4.85 -16.71
C GLU A 60 5.75 -5.51 -15.52
N PRO A 61 4.51 -6.02 -15.70
CA PRO A 61 3.71 -6.04 -16.94
C PRO A 61 3.25 -4.65 -17.40
N LYS A 62 2.79 -4.54 -18.66
CA LYS A 62 2.32 -3.27 -19.25
C LYS A 62 1.06 -2.77 -18.53
N VAL A 63 1.03 -1.48 -18.19
CA VAL A 63 -0.12 -0.79 -17.57
C VAL A 63 -0.47 0.46 -18.36
N ARG A 64 -1.76 0.83 -18.38
CA ARG A 64 -2.22 2.08 -18.99
C ARG A 64 -1.84 3.25 -18.09
N PHE A 65 -0.79 3.97 -18.44
CA PHE A 65 -0.25 5.07 -17.64
C PHE A 65 -0.09 6.36 -18.48
N PRO A 66 -0.37 7.56 -17.93
CA PRO A 66 -0.26 8.83 -18.67
C PRO A 66 1.20 9.30 -18.84
N VAL A 67 2.04 8.50 -19.51
CA VAL A 67 3.49 8.79 -19.73
C VAL A 67 3.72 10.17 -20.36
N LYS A 68 2.82 10.62 -21.25
CA LYS A 68 2.91 11.93 -21.92
C LYS A 68 2.92 13.10 -20.92
N LYS A 69 2.11 13.03 -19.85
CA LYS A 69 2.05 14.05 -18.77
C LYS A 69 3.44 14.26 -18.16
N TYR A 70 4.10 13.18 -17.76
CA TYR A 70 5.43 13.22 -17.15
C TYR A 70 6.50 13.70 -18.13
N ARG A 71 6.46 13.25 -19.38
CA ARG A 71 7.38 13.77 -20.41
C ARG A 71 7.27 15.27 -20.57
N THR A 72 6.06 15.81 -20.73
CA THR A 72 5.84 17.25 -20.89
C THR A 72 6.25 18.05 -19.65
N GLN A 73 6.04 17.51 -18.45
CA GLN A 73 6.36 18.18 -17.19
C GLN A 73 7.87 18.28 -16.92
N TYR A 74 8.63 17.25 -17.29
CA TYR A 74 10.01 17.08 -16.84
C TYR A 74 11.08 17.21 -17.92
N VAL A 75 10.76 16.98 -19.20
CA VAL A 75 11.72 17.21 -20.28
C VAL A 75 12.12 18.70 -20.33
N ASN A 76 13.38 18.98 -20.66
CA ASN A 76 14.05 20.28 -20.64
C ASN A 76 14.26 20.90 -19.24
N ARG A 77 14.00 20.16 -18.16
CA ARG A 77 14.41 20.59 -16.82
C ARG A 77 15.89 20.32 -16.57
N ILE A 78 16.51 21.14 -15.72
CA ILE A 78 17.89 20.92 -15.26
C ILE A 78 17.94 19.59 -14.50
N TYR A 79 18.82 18.70 -14.95
CA TYR A 79 19.05 17.41 -14.31
C TYR A 79 19.86 17.61 -13.03
N GLN A 80 19.28 17.20 -11.89
CA GLN A 80 19.89 17.25 -10.57
C GLN A 80 19.72 15.88 -9.88
N ALA A 81 20.55 15.59 -8.88
CA ALA A 81 20.56 14.30 -8.18
C ALA A 81 19.19 13.89 -7.60
N GLY A 82 18.29 14.83 -7.33
CA GLY A 82 16.93 14.57 -6.81
C GLY A 82 15.83 14.40 -7.86
N LEU A 83 16.06 14.79 -9.13
CA LEU A 83 14.99 14.88 -10.13
C LEU A 83 14.35 13.53 -10.44
N LEU A 84 15.16 12.48 -10.65
CA LEU A 84 14.62 11.14 -10.94
C LEU A 84 13.86 10.55 -9.75
N LYS A 85 14.26 10.89 -8.52
CA LYS A 85 13.55 10.47 -7.30
C LYS A 85 12.19 11.16 -7.19
N GLU A 86 12.10 12.44 -7.55
CA GLU A 86 10.83 13.17 -7.63
C GLU A 86 9.90 12.53 -8.67
N ILE A 87 10.42 12.30 -9.89
CA ILE A 87 9.65 11.68 -10.97
C ILE A 87 9.16 10.29 -10.56
N SER A 88 10.03 9.46 -10.00
CA SER A 88 9.64 8.10 -9.61
C SER A 88 8.63 8.08 -8.47
N ALA A 89 8.75 8.96 -7.48
CA ALA A 89 7.75 9.12 -6.42
C ALA A 89 6.38 9.52 -6.98
N GLY A 90 6.35 10.45 -7.94
CA GLY A 90 5.09 10.85 -8.61
C GLY A 90 4.46 9.68 -9.37
N VAL A 91 5.25 8.93 -10.14
CA VAL A 91 4.77 7.74 -10.87
C VAL A 91 4.19 6.69 -9.92
N LEU A 92 4.89 6.39 -8.82
CA LEU A 92 4.42 5.43 -7.81
C LEU A 92 3.14 5.89 -7.12
N ALA A 93 3.01 7.18 -6.81
CA ALA A 93 1.80 7.74 -6.23
C ALA A 93 0.59 7.57 -7.18
N GLU A 94 0.77 7.87 -8.47
CA GLU A 94 -0.31 7.75 -9.45
C GLU A 94 -0.68 6.28 -9.74
N LEU A 95 0.28 5.35 -9.66
CA LEU A 95 -0.02 3.91 -9.69
C LEU A 95 -0.80 3.46 -8.46
N LYS A 96 -0.47 3.97 -7.26
CA LYS A 96 -1.21 3.69 -6.04
C LYS A 96 -2.66 4.19 -6.13
N ASP A 97 -2.87 5.37 -6.71
CA ASP A 97 -4.21 5.91 -6.96
C ASP A 97 -5.03 5.05 -7.94
N GLN A 98 -4.37 4.26 -8.79
CA GLN A 98 -4.98 3.28 -9.69
C GLN A 98 -5.12 1.87 -9.07
N GLY A 99 -4.71 1.69 -7.81
CA GLY A 99 -4.84 0.42 -7.08
C GLY A 99 -3.61 -0.48 -7.09
N TYR A 100 -2.48 -0.02 -7.63
CA TYR A 100 -1.20 -0.76 -7.62
C TYR A 100 -0.35 -0.39 -6.40
N TYR A 101 -0.77 -0.83 -5.21
CA TYR A 101 -0.14 -0.44 -3.94
C TYR A 101 1.28 -0.98 -3.76
N PHE A 102 1.62 -2.07 -4.45
CA PHE A 102 2.92 -2.74 -4.38
C PHE A 102 3.79 -2.41 -5.59
N ALA A 103 3.41 -1.39 -6.35
CA ALA A 103 4.24 -0.87 -7.41
C ALA A 103 5.60 -0.43 -6.86
N ARG A 104 6.66 -0.77 -7.57
CA ARG A 104 8.03 -0.36 -7.23
C ARG A 104 8.82 0.03 -8.47
N LEU A 105 9.78 0.93 -8.26
CA LEU A 105 10.84 1.16 -9.25
C LEU A 105 11.80 -0.04 -9.16
N ASP A 106 11.94 -0.76 -10.27
CA ASP A 106 12.85 -1.90 -10.37
C ASP A 106 14.27 -1.43 -10.66
N SER A 107 14.41 -0.62 -11.71
CA SER A 107 15.72 -0.10 -12.13
C SER A 107 15.59 1.23 -12.87
N GLN A 108 16.72 1.92 -13.00
CA GLN A 108 16.82 3.16 -13.76
C GLN A 108 18.09 3.13 -14.62
N ALA A 109 17.99 3.64 -15.85
CA ALA A 109 19.11 3.81 -16.75
C ALA A 109 19.25 5.29 -17.12
N VAL A 110 20.45 5.82 -17.01
CA VAL A 110 20.76 7.21 -17.31
C VAL A 110 21.90 7.24 -18.33
N LYS A 111 21.69 7.93 -19.45
CA LYS A 111 22.73 8.22 -20.43
C LYS A 111 23.00 9.72 -20.41
N VAL A 112 24.27 10.09 -20.35
CA VAL A 112 24.71 11.49 -20.30
C VAL A 112 25.50 11.78 -21.57
N ASP A 113 25.11 12.82 -22.29
CA ASP A 113 25.85 13.37 -23.41
C ASP A 113 26.48 14.70 -22.98
N SER A 114 27.79 14.70 -22.79
CA SER A 114 28.56 15.90 -22.41
C SER A 114 28.65 16.94 -23.53
N THR A 115 28.54 16.52 -24.79
CA THR A 115 28.62 17.41 -25.96
C THR A 115 27.42 18.34 -26.01
N PHE A 116 26.23 17.78 -25.81
CA PHE A 116 24.97 18.54 -25.84
C PHE A 116 24.45 18.92 -24.44
N ARG A 117 25.20 18.58 -23.38
CA ARG A 117 24.78 18.72 -21.98
C ARG A 117 23.39 18.11 -21.74
N ALA A 118 23.14 16.97 -22.38
CA ALA A 118 21.85 16.30 -22.41
C ALA A 118 21.87 15.02 -21.58
N VAL A 119 20.75 14.72 -20.94
CA VAL A 119 20.54 13.51 -20.15
C VAL A 119 19.30 12.80 -20.67
N GLN A 120 19.42 11.51 -20.91
CA GLN A 120 18.32 10.62 -21.26
C GLN A 120 18.12 9.62 -20.13
N ALA A 121 16.93 9.64 -19.53
CA ALA A 121 16.58 8.75 -18.44
C ALA A 121 15.51 7.74 -18.88
N THR A 122 15.69 6.48 -18.49
CA THR A 122 14.66 5.42 -18.58
C THR A 122 14.40 4.87 -17.19
N LEU A 123 13.15 4.89 -16.75
CA LEU A 123 12.70 4.33 -15.48
C LEU A 123 11.89 3.06 -15.75
N PHE A 124 12.26 1.96 -15.10
CA PHE A 124 11.59 0.67 -15.22
C PHE A 124 10.83 0.38 -13.92
N PHE A 125 9.52 0.19 -14.03
CA PHE A 125 8.63 -0.08 -12.91
C PHE A 125 8.05 -1.48 -12.99
N GLN A 126 7.94 -2.14 -11.84
CA GLN A 126 7.13 -3.33 -11.64
C GLN A 126 5.85 -2.90 -10.92
N PRO A 127 4.72 -2.76 -11.63
CA PRO A 127 3.48 -2.30 -11.02
C PRO A 127 2.84 -3.35 -10.09
N GLY A 128 3.14 -4.63 -10.29
CA GLY A 128 2.48 -5.72 -9.56
C GLY A 128 1.04 -5.93 -10.01
N LYS A 129 0.26 -6.64 -9.19
CA LYS A 129 -1.18 -6.85 -9.40
C LYS A 129 -1.97 -5.72 -8.72
N PRO A 130 -3.06 -5.23 -9.32
CA PRO A 130 -3.93 -4.28 -8.64
C PRO A 130 -4.65 -4.97 -7.48
N LEU A 131 -4.98 -4.19 -6.45
CA LEU A 131 -5.80 -4.65 -5.33
C LEU A 131 -7.29 -4.48 -5.64
N GLN A 132 -8.07 -5.51 -5.35
CA GLN A 132 -9.52 -5.51 -5.44
C GLN A 132 -10.10 -5.90 -4.08
N LEU A 133 -11.14 -5.19 -3.64
CA LEU A 133 -11.85 -5.56 -2.42
C LEU A 133 -12.63 -6.85 -2.66
N SER A 134 -12.36 -7.86 -1.84
CA SER A 134 -13.14 -9.11 -1.80
C SER A 134 -14.26 -8.99 -0.78
N ARG A 135 -13.95 -8.45 0.40
CA ARG A 135 -14.90 -8.24 1.48
C ARG A 135 -14.63 -6.93 2.21
N VAL A 136 -15.70 -6.29 2.67
CA VAL A 136 -15.63 -5.24 3.68
C VAL A 136 -16.47 -5.67 4.87
N ALA A 137 -15.81 -5.91 6.00
CA ALA A 137 -16.46 -6.19 7.27
C ALA A 137 -16.42 -4.93 8.16
N ILE A 138 -17.53 -4.63 8.82
CA ILE A 138 -17.62 -3.53 9.76
C ILE A 138 -17.84 -4.11 11.16
N THR A 139 -17.01 -3.68 12.09
CA THR A 139 -17.05 -4.07 13.50
C THR A 139 -17.25 -2.82 14.34
N PHE A 140 -17.82 -2.99 15.53
CA PHE A 140 -18.21 -1.88 16.39
C PHE A 140 -17.49 -2.00 17.72
N ALA A 141 -16.79 -0.94 18.13
CA ALA A 141 -16.15 -0.90 19.45
C ALA A 141 -17.18 -0.69 20.56
N ASP A 142 -18.25 0.05 20.26
CA ASP A 142 -19.31 0.39 21.19
C ASP A 142 -20.60 -0.37 20.89
N THR A 143 -21.53 -0.31 21.85
CA THR A 143 -22.89 -0.83 21.63
C THR A 143 -23.66 0.20 20.81
N LEU A 144 -24.06 -0.18 19.60
CA LEU A 144 -24.86 0.66 18.71
C LEU A 144 -26.27 0.09 18.58
N ASP A 145 -27.21 0.97 18.23
CA ASP A 145 -28.56 0.57 17.85
C ASP A 145 -28.52 -0.40 16.66
N GLY A 146 -29.43 -1.39 16.67
CA GLY A 146 -29.48 -2.44 15.65
C GLY A 146 -29.71 -1.90 14.24
N ALA A 147 -30.51 -0.84 14.09
CA ALA A 147 -30.79 -0.25 12.77
C ALA A 147 -29.55 0.44 12.18
N ILE A 148 -28.79 1.15 13.02
CA ILE A 148 -27.53 1.79 12.60
C ILE A 148 -26.52 0.74 12.13
N ARG A 149 -26.42 -0.39 12.86
CA ARG A 149 -25.53 -1.48 12.49
C ARG A 149 -25.89 -2.08 11.13
N GLU A 150 -27.17 -2.36 10.89
CA GLU A 150 -27.66 -2.91 9.62
C GLU A 150 -27.39 -1.95 8.45
N GLU A 151 -27.60 -0.65 8.63
CA GLU A 151 -27.31 0.37 7.63
C GLU A 151 -25.81 0.41 7.28
N LEU A 152 -24.94 0.41 8.29
CA LEU A 152 -23.49 0.39 8.09
C LEU A 152 -23.02 -0.90 7.41
N GLU A 153 -23.52 -2.06 7.82
CA GLU A 153 -23.23 -3.34 7.17
C GLU A 153 -23.68 -3.35 5.69
N THR A 154 -24.83 -2.73 5.40
CA THR A 154 -25.32 -2.55 4.03
C THR A 154 -24.37 -1.71 3.18
N ILE A 155 -23.77 -0.65 3.73
CA ILE A 155 -22.73 0.12 3.03
C ILE A 155 -21.55 -0.80 2.69
N GLY A 156 -21.02 -1.53 3.67
CA GLY A 156 -19.89 -2.44 3.46
C GLY A 156 -20.12 -3.46 2.34
N ALA A 157 -21.34 -3.99 2.22
CA ALA A 157 -21.72 -4.96 1.21
C ALA A 157 -21.68 -4.44 -0.26
N GLN A 158 -21.61 -3.13 -0.48
CA GLN A 158 -21.63 -2.52 -1.84
C GLN A 158 -20.25 -2.42 -2.51
N TYR A 159 -19.18 -2.61 -1.73
CA TYR A 159 -17.80 -2.37 -2.15
C TYR A 159 -17.02 -3.60 -2.69
N PRO A 160 -17.38 -4.86 -2.38
CA PRO A 160 -16.78 -6.02 -3.03
C PRO A 160 -16.73 -5.92 -4.56
N GLY A 161 -15.65 -6.43 -5.14
CA GLY A 161 -15.37 -6.39 -6.57
C GLY A 161 -14.81 -5.06 -7.09
N ARG A 162 -14.70 -4.01 -6.26
CA ARG A 162 -14.13 -2.73 -6.69
C ARG A 162 -12.61 -2.69 -6.48
N ALA A 163 -11.89 -1.98 -7.34
CA ALA A 163 -10.46 -1.74 -7.15
C ALA A 163 -10.23 -0.92 -5.86
N TYR A 164 -9.39 -1.41 -4.97
CA TYR A 164 -9.03 -0.67 -3.77
C TYR A 164 -8.12 0.48 -4.16
N THR A 165 -8.57 1.72 -3.91
CA THR A 165 -7.83 2.96 -4.22
C THR A 165 -8.00 3.92 -3.05
N HIS A 166 -7.13 4.94 -2.95
CA HIS A 166 -7.25 5.96 -1.92
C HIS A 166 -8.59 6.70 -1.98
N ALA A 167 -9.08 6.99 -3.18
CA ALA A 167 -10.38 7.63 -3.38
C ALA A 167 -11.53 6.75 -2.87
N LEU A 168 -11.48 5.45 -3.17
CA LEU A 168 -12.49 4.49 -2.72
C LEU A 168 -12.47 4.31 -1.20
N SER A 169 -11.29 4.15 -0.58
CA SER A 169 -11.20 4.01 0.89
C SER A 169 -11.68 5.27 1.61
N SER A 170 -11.32 6.45 1.09
CA SER A 170 -11.76 7.73 1.66
C SER A 170 -13.26 7.95 1.51
N GLY A 171 -13.84 7.53 0.38
CA GLY A 171 -15.29 7.57 0.15
C GLY A 171 -16.04 6.68 1.13
N LEU A 172 -15.59 5.43 1.29
CA LEU A 172 -16.16 4.49 2.25
C LEU A 172 -16.13 5.04 3.69
N PHE A 173 -15.00 5.60 4.13
CA PHE A 173 -14.90 6.17 5.48
C PHE A 173 -15.84 7.35 5.67
N ARG A 174 -15.97 8.21 4.65
CA ARG A 174 -16.87 9.35 4.69
C ARG A 174 -18.33 8.91 4.80
N GLU A 175 -18.74 7.93 4.00
CA GLU A 175 -20.11 7.42 3.99
C GLU A 175 -20.50 6.82 5.35
N ILE A 176 -19.60 6.05 5.96
CA ILE A 176 -19.80 5.52 7.32
C ILE A 176 -19.94 6.65 8.35
N VAL A 177 -19.05 7.65 8.30
CA VAL A 177 -19.10 8.80 9.22
C VAL A 177 -20.38 9.61 9.04
N GLU A 178 -20.83 9.80 7.80
CA GLU A 178 -22.06 10.53 7.48
C GLU A 178 -23.30 9.82 8.06
N VAL A 179 -23.39 8.50 7.95
CA VAL A 179 -24.45 7.72 8.63
C VAL A 179 -24.38 7.95 10.14
N MET A 180 -23.20 7.84 10.74
CA MET A 180 -23.04 8.05 12.19
C MET A 180 -23.43 9.47 12.63
N GLU A 181 -23.03 10.49 11.87
CA GLU A 181 -23.41 11.89 12.09
C GLU A 181 -24.93 12.08 12.03
N ASN A 182 -25.59 11.49 11.04
CA ASN A 182 -27.05 11.55 10.87
C ASN A 182 -27.82 10.87 12.02
N HIS A 183 -27.19 9.92 12.70
CA HIS A 183 -27.72 9.26 13.91
C HIS A 183 -27.29 9.93 15.22
N GLY A 184 -26.66 11.10 15.17
CA GLY A 184 -26.31 11.90 16.35
C GLY A 184 -24.95 11.60 16.95
N PHE A 185 -24.06 10.94 16.22
CA PHE A 185 -22.68 10.61 16.62
C PHE A 185 -21.64 11.40 15.81
N PRO A 186 -21.55 12.73 15.96
CA PRO A 186 -20.64 13.56 15.15
C PRO A 186 -19.17 13.41 15.51
N LEU A 187 -18.86 12.71 16.60
CA LEU A 187 -17.48 12.40 17.00
C LEU A 187 -17.06 10.98 16.60
N ALA A 188 -17.87 10.32 15.77
CA ALA A 188 -17.58 8.97 15.31
C ALA A 188 -16.24 8.91 14.57
N ARG A 189 -15.53 7.80 14.77
CA ARG A 189 -14.24 7.54 14.13
C ARG A 189 -14.27 6.17 13.47
N VAL A 190 -13.73 6.12 12.26
CA VAL A 190 -13.53 4.88 11.53
C VAL A 190 -12.05 4.62 11.45
N SER A 191 -11.66 3.39 11.78
CA SER A 191 -10.28 2.93 11.72
C SER A 191 -10.21 1.59 11.00
N THR A 192 -9.06 1.27 10.41
CA THR A 192 -8.81 -0.06 9.86
C THR A 192 -8.39 -0.98 11.00
N ALA A 193 -9.19 -2.01 11.29
CA ALA A 193 -8.88 -3.01 12.29
C ALA A 193 -8.12 -4.21 11.72
N GLY A 194 -8.29 -4.51 10.43
CA GLY A 194 -7.62 -5.64 9.79
C GLY A 194 -7.54 -5.50 8.28
N PHE A 195 -6.50 -6.08 7.72
CA PHE A 195 -6.29 -6.26 6.28
C PHE A 195 -5.77 -7.67 6.05
N GLU A 196 -6.52 -8.46 5.28
CA GLU A 196 -6.09 -9.77 4.82
C GLU A 196 -5.96 -9.76 3.31
N PHE A 197 -4.82 -10.25 2.81
CA PHE A 197 -4.52 -10.28 1.39
C PHE A 197 -4.47 -11.72 0.91
N TYR A 198 -5.12 -11.96 -0.23
CA TYR A 198 -5.07 -13.26 -0.90
C TYR A 198 -4.56 -13.07 -2.32
N ASP A 199 -3.58 -13.88 -2.72
CA ASP A 199 -3.12 -13.90 -4.11
C ASP A 199 -4.12 -14.71 -4.96
N SER A 200 -4.62 -14.08 -6.02
CA SER A 200 -5.40 -14.76 -7.05
C SER A 200 -4.45 -15.09 -8.21
N PRO A 201 -4.24 -16.37 -8.57
CA PRO A 201 -3.25 -16.75 -9.57
C PRO A 201 -3.41 -16.01 -10.91
N GLU A 202 -4.64 -15.85 -11.38
CA GLU A 202 -4.99 -15.27 -12.69
C GLU A 202 -5.60 -13.86 -12.58
N GLY A 203 -5.69 -13.29 -11.37
CA GLY A 203 -6.47 -12.09 -11.11
C GLY A 203 -5.75 -11.00 -10.29
N PRO A 204 -6.48 -9.92 -9.94
CA PRO A 204 -6.02 -8.95 -8.96
C PRO A 204 -5.85 -9.59 -7.58
N TRP A 205 -4.99 -8.99 -6.75
CA TRP A 205 -4.91 -9.36 -5.34
C TRP A 205 -6.22 -9.01 -4.65
N GLN A 206 -6.74 -9.97 -3.88
CA GLN A 206 -7.97 -9.80 -3.14
C GLN A 206 -7.65 -9.24 -1.76
N LEU A 207 -8.44 -8.27 -1.32
CA LEU A 207 -8.32 -7.62 -0.01
C LEU A 207 -9.62 -7.79 0.76
N ASP A 208 -9.51 -8.44 1.92
CA ASP A 208 -10.55 -8.42 2.93
C ASP A 208 -10.22 -7.29 3.92
N LEU A 209 -11.08 -6.29 3.94
CA LEU A 209 -10.94 -5.09 4.76
C LEU A 209 -11.86 -5.18 5.97
N THR A 210 -11.30 -5.10 7.17
CA THR A 210 -12.08 -4.97 8.41
C THR A 210 -11.96 -3.56 8.94
N LEU A 211 -13.09 -2.88 9.04
CA LEU A 211 -13.21 -1.55 9.62
C LEU A 211 -13.77 -1.65 11.04
N GLN A 212 -13.23 -0.84 11.95
CA GLN A 212 -13.77 -0.68 13.28
C GLN A 212 -14.31 0.75 13.44
N VAL A 213 -15.60 0.81 13.76
CA VAL A 213 -16.32 2.05 14.02
C VAL A 213 -16.39 2.26 15.52
N HIS A 214 -15.92 3.42 15.94
CA HIS A 214 -16.06 3.96 17.29
C HIS A 214 -17.12 5.05 17.21
N SER A 215 -18.18 4.90 17.98
CA SER A 215 -19.32 5.82 17.93
C SER A 215 -18.99 7.17 18.56
N GLY A 216 -18.13 7.17 19.58
CA GLY A 216 -17.88 8.36 20.39
C GLY A 216 -19.14 8.80 21.14
N ASP A 217 -19.15 10.06 21.56
CA ASP A 217 -20.28 10.59 22.32
C ASP A 217 -21.41 11.02 21.38
N SER A 218 -22.65 10.64 21.74
CA SER A 218 -23.83 11.20 21.10
C SER A 218 -23.99 12.67 21.50
N ILE A 219 -24.17 13.56 20.54
CA ILE A 219 -24.38 14.99 20.80
C ILE A 219 -25.80 15.38 20.41
N ARG A 220 -26.50 16.02 21.36
CA ARG A 220 -27.75 16.72 21.08
C ARG A 220 -27.46 18.21 20.99
N LEU A 221 -27.82 18.83 19.87
CA LEU A 221 -27.65 20.27 19.69
C LEU A 221 -28.61 21.01 20.64
N ALA A 222 -28.05 21.63 21.68
CA ALA A 222 -28.85 22.38 22.66
C ALA A 222 -29.29 23.75 22.12
N TYR A 223 -28.42 24.44 21.38
CA TYR A 223 -28.72 25.73 20.76
C TYR A 223 -27.72 26.04 19.63
N LEU A 224 -28.14 26.83 18.65
CA LEU A 224 -27.28 27.37 17.60
C LEU A 224 -26.99 28.84 17.91
N ARG A 225 -25.71 29.21 18.02
CA ARG A 225 -25.30 30.60 18.19
C ARG A 225 -24.88 31.17 16.85
N PHE A 226 -25.69 32.09 16.33
CA PHE A 226 -25.33 32.86 15.13
C PHE A 226 -24.47 34.07 15.51
N PRO A 227 -23.42 34.40 14.72
CA PRO A 227 -22.67 35.65 14.92
C PRO A 227 -23.61 36.85 14.71
N ARG A 228 -23.44 37.89 15.54
CA ARG A 228 -24.16 39.16 15.36
C ARG A 228 -23.61 39.83 14.09
N GLN A 229 -24.50 40.18 13.15
CA GLN A 229 -24.18 40.99 11.97
C GLN A 229 -23.80 42.42 12.38
#